data_AF-A0A2V7ZFI8-F1
#
_entry.id   AF-A0A2V7ZFI8-F1
#
_cell.length_a   1.000
_cell.length_b   1.000
_cell.length_c   1.000
_cell.angle_alpha   90.00
_cell.angle_beta   90.00
_cell.angle_gamma   90.00
#
_symmetry.space_group_name_H-M   'P 1'
#
loop_
_entity.id
_entity.type
_entity.pdbx_description
1 polymer ?
#
loop_
_entity_poly.entity_id
_entity_poly.type
_entity_poly.pdbx_seq_one_letter_code
_entity_poly.pdbx_strand_id
1 'polypeptide(L)'
;MKNLKLPFTDACYEMTEPKVQRHGDVALLTFHLVNYGKLPNRSESVLARWNSTEISCRSDGKWKIIHSHWSYIRPEVKQQGS
;
A
#
# COMPACT_ATOMS: atom_id res chain seq x y z
N MET A 1 14.18 18.06 -16.25
CA MET A 1 13.34 16.94 -15.77
C MET A 1 12.06 16.91 -16.60
N LYS A 2 11.71 15.78 -17.22
CA LYS A 2 10.51 15.69 -18.06
C LYS A 2 9.27 15.81 -17.17
N ASN A 3 8.28 16.62 -17.57
CA ASN A 3 6.99 16.72 -16.89
C ASN A 3 6.27 15.37 -16.94
N LEU A 4 6.38 14.59 -15.87
CA LEU A 4 5.67 13.32 -15.75
C LEU A 4 4.19 13.63 -15.52
N LYS A 5 3.38 13.50 -16.57
CA LYS A 5 1.92 13.44 -16.40
C LYS A 5 1.56 12.04 -15.93
N LEU A 6 1.08 11.93 -14.70
CA LEU A 6 0.51 10.69 -14.19
C LEU A 6 -0.75 10.34 -15.01
N PRO A 7 -1.03 9.06 -15.24
CA PRO A 7 -2.21 8.62 -15.99
C PRO A 7 -3.51 8.70 -15.18
N PHE A 8 -3.47 9.32 -13.99
CA PHE A 8 -4.59 9.50 -13.08
C PHE A 8 -4.50 10.86 -12.36
N THR A 9 -5.64 11.38 -11.91
CA THR A 9 -5.76 12.55 -11.03
C THR A 9 -6.44 12.18 -9.70
N ASP A 10 -6.53 13.14 -8.77
CA ASP A 10 -7.20 12.98 -7.47
C ASP A 10 -6.73 11.72 -6.70
N ALA A 11 -5.41 11.51 -6.68
CA ALA A 11 -4.84 10.34 -6.04
C ALA A 11 -5.08 10.38 -4.52
N CYS A 12 -5.69 9.32 -4.00
CA CYS A 12 -5.83 9.10 -2.56
C CYS A 12 -5.57 7.62 -2.24
N TYR A 13 -5.42 7.31 -0.96
CA TYR A 13 -5.21 5.95 -0.51
C TYR A 13 -5.93 5.69 0.80
N GLU A 14 -6.21 4.42 1.05
CA GLU A 14 -6.80 3.92 2.29
C GLU A 14 -5.95 2.78 2.84
N MET A 15 -5.67 2.84 4.14
CA MET A 15 -5.05 1.74 4.88
C MET A 15 -6.16 0.96 5.58
N THR A 16 -6.28 -0.33 5.26
CA THR A 16 -7.28 -1.23 5.86
C THR A 16 -6.61 -2.38 6.60
N GLU A 17 -7.32 -2.94 7.58
CA GLU A 17 -6.85 -4.06 8.41
C GLU A 17 -5.45 -3.88 9.03
N PRO A 18 -5.12 -2.71 9.62
CA PRO A 18 -3.81 -2.52 10.23
C PRO A 18 -3.66 -3.40 11.48
N LYS A 19 -2.58 -4.17 11.53
CA LYS A 19 -2.23 -5.01 12.67
C LYS A 19 -0.80 -4.71 13.10
N VAL A 20 -0.63 -4.44 14.39
CA VAL A 20 0.68 -4.14 14.98
C VAL A 20 1.04 -5.24 15.96
N GLN A 21 2.25 -5.79 15.81
CA GLN A 21 2.87 -6.70 16.76
C GLN A 21 4.19 -6.08 17.22
N ARG A 22 4.41 -6.01 18.53
CA ARG A 22 5.63 -5.42 19.09
C ARG A 22 6.47 -6.47 19.80
N HIS A 23 7.77 -6.44 19.56
CA HIS A 23 8.76 -7.24 20.28
C HIS A 23 9.95 -6.36 20.68
N GLY A 24 10.01 -5.99 21.97
CA GLY A 24 11.03 -5.07 22.50
C GLY A 24 10.95 -3.70 21.83
N ASP A 25 12.04 -3.29 21.18
CA ASP A 25 12.14 -2.04 20.41
C ASP A 25 11.93 -2.23 18.91
N VAL A 26 11.36 -3.38 18.51
CA VAL A 26 10.94 -3.64 17.13
C VAL A 26 9.42 -3.77 17.06
N ALA A 27 8.81 -3.19 16.04
CA ALA A 27 7.39 -3.31 15.74
C ALA A 27 7.18 -3.74 14.29
N LEU A 28 6.33 -4.75 14.10
CA LEU A 28 5.84 -5.22 12.82
C LEU A 28 4.44 -4.66 12.59
N LEU A 29 4.27 -3.87 11.54
CA LEU A 29 2.99 -3.39 11.05
C LEU A 29 2.66 -4.10 9.74
N THR A 30 1.51 -4.75 9.67
CA THR A 30 0.94 -5.31 8.44
C THR A 30 -0.39 -4.66 8.14
N PHE A 31 -0.66 -4.33 6.88
CA PHE A 31 -1.91 -3.71 6.44
C PHE A 31 -2.15 -3.98 4.95
N HIS A 32 -3.37 -3.73 4.50
CA HIS A 32 -3.65 -3.58 3.07
C HIS A 32 -3.68 -2.11 2.70
N LEU A 33 -3.02 -1.74 1.60
CA LEU A 33 -3.10 -0.40 1.02
C LEU A 33 -3.94 -0.45 -0.25
N VAL A 34 -5.01 0.35 -0.30
CA VAL A 34 -5.83 0.53 -1.51
C VAL A 34 -5.56 1.92 -2.05
N ASN A 35 -5.05 2.00 -3.28
CA ASN A 35 -4.83 3.26 -3.97
C ASN A 35 -6.02 3.55 -4.88
N TYR A 36 -6.53 4.77 -4.83
CA TYR A 36 -7.60 5.27 -5.68
C TYR A 36 -7.12 6.43 -6.54
N GLY A 37 -7.87 6.69 -7.60
CA GLY A 37 -7.75 7.91 -8.39
C GLY A 37 -8.70 7.91 -9.58
N LYS A 38 -8.76 9.04 -10.27
CA LYS A 38 -9.58 9.22 -11.47
C LYS A 38 -8.76 8.98 -12.72
N LEU A 39 -9.20 8.03 -13.52
CA LEU A 39 -8.70 7.85 -14.88
C LEU A 39 -9.39 8.85 -15.83
N PRO A 40 -8.76 9.20 -16.98
CA PRO A 40 -9.39 10.10 -17.95
C PRO A 40 -10.80 9.64 -18.33
N ASN A 41 -11.76 10.55 -18.25
CA ASN A 41 -13.18 10.31 -18.56
C ASN A 41 -13.83 9.19 -17.73
N ARG A 42 -13.31 8.89 -16.54
CA ARG A 42 -13.91 7.93 -15.60
C ARG A 42 -14.07 8.56 -14.22
N SER A 43 -15.00 8.00 -13.44
CA SER A 43 -15.10 8.27 -12.02
C SER A 43 -13.86 7.76 -11.27
N GLU A 44 -13.77 8.09 -9.98
CA GLU A 44 -12.76 7.50 -9.11
C GLU A 44 -12.86 5.98 -9.14
N SER A 45 -11.70 5.32 -9.13
CA SER A 45 -11.58 3.88 -9.22
C SER A 45 -10.33 3.39 -8.47
N VAL A 46 -10.32 2.12 -8.09
CA VAL A 46 -9.14 1.51 -7.49
C VAL A 46 -8.05 1.33 -8.55
N LEU A 47 -6.89 1.94 -8.29
CA LEU A 47 -5.70 1.85 -9.13
C LEU A 47 -4.84 0.63 -8.77
N ALA A 48 -4.71 0.33 -7.48
CA ALA A 48 -3.91 -0.80 -7.00
C ALA A 48 -4.33 -1.24 -5.60
N ARG A 49 -4.06 -2.51 -5.29
CA ARG A 49 -4.19 -3.08 -3.94
C ARG A 49 -2.89 -3.76 -3.55
N TRP A 50 -2.42 -3.50 -2.34
CA TRP A 50 -1.15 -4.00 -1.84
C TRP A 50 -1.32 -4.74 -0.52
N ASN A 51 -0.61 -5.86 -0.37
CA ASN A 51 -0.22 -6.37 0.94
C ASN A 51 1.06 -5.65 1.36
N SER A 52 1.04 -5.02 2.53
CA SER A 52 2.14 -4.22 3.03
C SER A 52 2.64 -4.75 4.36
N THR A 53 3.96 -4.78 4.50
CA THR A 53 4.66 -5.04 5.75
C THR A 53 5.66 -3.91 5.99
N GLU A 54 5.61 -3.31 7.16
CA GLU A 54 6.56 -2.31 7.62
C GLU A 54 7.16 -2.76 8.96
N ILE A 55 8.48 -2.76 9.02
CA ILE A 55 9.23 -3.05 10.23
C ILE A 55 9.83 -1.74 10.71
N SER A 56 9.51 -1.38 11.95
CA SER A 56 10.06 -0.21 12.61
C SER A 56 10.92 -0.60 13.80
N CYS A 57 12.01 0.12 14.01
CA CYS A 57 12.86 0.02 15.18
C CYS A 57 12.82 1.34 15.97
N ARG A 58 12.80 1.25 17.29
CA ARG A 58 12.88 2.41 18.18
C ARG A 58 14.34 2.76 18.43
N SER A 59 14.75 3.95 18.02
CA SER A 59 16.08 4.53 18.28
C SER A 59 15.90 5.94 18.82
N ASP A 60 16.63 6.28 19.88
CA ASP A 60 16.60 7.61 20.50
C ASP A 60 15.16 8.05 20.89
N GLY A 61 14.39 7.10 21.41
CA GLY A 61 13.00 7.30 21.81
C GLY A 61 11.99 7.38 20.66
N LYS A 62 12.42 7.40 19.40
CA LYS A 62 11.57 7.53 18.20
C LYS A 62 11.50 6.24 17.40
N TRP A 63 10.34 5.91 16.87
CA TRP A 63 10.18 4.84 15.90
C TRP A 63 10.65 5.30 14.51
N LYS A 64 11.45 4.47 13.85
CA LYS A 64 11.92 4.68 12.48
C LYS A 64 11.63 3.41 11.68
N ILE A 65 11.09 3.53 10.48
CA ILE A 65 10.96 2.41 9.56
C ILE A 65 12.37 1.96 9.16
N ILE A 66 12.68 0.69 9.37
CA ILE A 66 13.95 0.06 9.00
C ILE A 66 13.82 -0.88 7.80
N HIS A 67 12.60 -1.33 7.49
CA HIS A 67 12.30 -2.13 6.30
C HIS A 67 10.84 -1.98 5.91
N SER A 68 10.58 -2.00 4.59
CA SER A 68 9.23 -2.08 4.03
C SER A 68 9.22 -3.09 2.90
N HIS A 69 8.20 -3.96 2.88
CA HIS A 69 7.91 -4.86 1.76
C HIS A 69 6.47 -4.69 1.33
N TRP A 70 6.28 -4.38 0.05
CA TRP A 70 4.96 -4.29 -0.57
C TRP A 70 4.83 -5.34 -1.67
N SER A 71 3.66 -5.95 -1.80
CA SER A 71 3.34 -6.86 -2.90
C SER A 71 1.92 -6.61 -3.39
N TYR A 72 1.66 -6.80 -4.68
CA TYR A 72 0.28 -6.74 -5.17
C TYR A 72 -0.55 -7.85 -4.52
N ILE A 73 -1.79 -7.52 -4.14
CA ILE A 73 -2.77 -8.57 -3.85
C ILE A 73 -2.99 -9.32 -5.17
N ARG A 74 -2.73 -10.64 -5.20
CA ARG A 74 -2.93 -11.45 -6.41
C ARG A 74 -4.34 -11.19 -6.94
N PRO A 75 -4.50 -10.90 -8.25
CA PRO A 75 -5.85 -10.89 -8.82
C PRO A 75 -6.46 -12.28 -8.64
N GLU A 76 -7.78 -12.34 -8.41
CA GLU A 76 -8.54 -13.56 -8.67
C GLU A 76 -8.24 -13.97 -10.12
N VAL A 77 -7.59 -15.13 -10.29
CA VAL A 77 -7.48 -15.75 -11.60
C VAL A 77 -8.92 -16.14 -11.96
N LYS A 78 -9.61 -15.30 -12.75
CA LYS A 78 -10.80 -15.77 -13.44
C LYS A 78 -10.33 -16.91 -14.34
N GLN A 79 -10.63 -18.14 -13.96
CA GLN A 79 -10.56 -19.25 -14.88
C GLN A 79 -11.51 -18.90 -16.03
N GLN A 80 -10.94 -18.53 -17.19
CA GLN A 80 -11.72 -18.52 -18.42
C GLN A 80 -12.10 -19.99 -18.68
N GLY A 81 -13.40 -20.22 -18.82
CA GLY A 81 -14.01 -21.54 -18.84
C GLY A 81 -13.42 -22.49 -19.86
N SER A 82 -13.51 -23.78 -19.52
CA SER A 82 -13.36 -24.94 -20.38
C SER A 82 -14.35 -24.93 -21.55
#